data_AF-A0A4R7UX54-F1
#
_entry.id   AF-A0A4R7UX54-F1
#
_cell.length_a   1.000
_cell.length_b   1.000
_cell.length_c   1.000
_cell.angle_alpha   90.00
_cell.angle_beta   90.00
_cell.angle_gamma   90.00
#
_symmetry.space_group_name_H-M   'P 1'
#
loop_
_entity.id
_entity.type
_entity.pdbx_description
1 polymer ?
#
loop_
_entity_poly.entity_id
_entity_poly.type
_entity_poly.pdbx_seq_one_letter_code
_entity_poly.pdbx_strand_id
1 'polypeptide(L)' 'MTGRTAAEILADAGPTVSIPEAATVLGISRGHGYALAGRGELEAVGVRVLRLGARWRVPTADLRRVLGVDTAA' A
#
# COMPACT_ATOMS: atom_id res chain seq x y z
N MET A 1 -3.22 18.52 9.39
CA MET A 1 -3.09 17.05 9.46
C MET A 1 -1.78 16.68 8.79
N THR A 2 -0.66 16.77 9.51
CA THR A 2 0.69 16.53 8.96
C THR A 2 0.94 15.02 8.93
N GLY A 3 0.22 14.31 8.05
CA GLY A 3 0.52 12.93 7.71
C GLY A 3 1.60 12.89 6.63
N ARG A 4 2.45 11.86 6.66
CA ARG A 4 3.42 11.62 5.59
C ARG A 4 2.70 11.57 4.23
N THR A 5 3.26 12.23 3.24
CA THR A 5 2.79 12.21 1.86
C THR A 5 3.07 10.87 1.18
N ALA A 6 2.39 10.59 0.08
CA ALA A 6 2.64 9.40 -0.73
C ALA A 6 4.12 9.30 -1.19
N ALA A 7 4.71 10.43 -1.59
CA ALA A 7 6.10 10.51 -2.03
C ALA A 7 7.08 10.17 -0.89
N GLU A 8 6.88 10.76 0.29
CA GLU A 8 7.70 10.44 1.47
C GLU A 8 7.58 8.97 1.85
N ILE A 9 6.38 8.40 1.83
CA ILE A 9 6.17 6.98 2.16
C ILE A 9 6.94 6.10 1.17
N LEU A 10 6.83 6.33 -0.14
CA LEU A 10 7.49 5.51 -1.15
C LEU A 10 9.02 5.65 -1.15
N ALA A 11 9.54 6.82 -0.74
CA ALA A 11 10.97 7.08 -0.61
C ALA A 11 11.60 6.29 0.55
N ASP A 12 10.94 6.25 1.71
CA ASP A 12 11.45 5.54 2.89
C ASP A 12 10.94 4.08 3.00
N ALA A 13 10.07 3.66 2.09
CA ALA A 13 9.46 2.34 2.14
C ALA A 13 10.51 1.24 2.02
N GLY A 14 10.52 0.35 3.02
CA GLY A 14 11.19 -0.96 2.91
C GLY A 14 10.47 -1.90 1.93
N PRO A 15 10.74 -3.21 1.98
CA PRO A 15 10.11 -4.19 1.08
C PRO A 15 8.58 -4.26 1.19
N THR A 16 8.04 -3.88 2.34
CA THR A 16 6.60 -3.80 2.59
C THR A 16 6.25 -2.51 3.33
N VAL A 17 5.00 -2.09 3.20
CA VAL A 17 4.38 -1.02 3.98
C VAL A 17 3.12 -1.54 4.69
N SER A 18 2.58 -0.76 5.61
CA SER A 18 1.30 -1.03 6.28
C SER A 18 0.10 -0.66 5.40
N ILE A 19 -1.10 -1.14 5.74
CA ILE A 19 -2.34 -0.75 5.05
C ILE A 19 -2.60 0.76 5.09
N PRO A 20 -2.42 1.47 6.23
CA PRO A 20 -2.56 2.92 6.25
C PRO A 20 -1.59 3.65 5.32
N GLU A 21 -0.34 3.21 5.24
CA GLU A 21 0.66 3.78 4.33
C GLU A 21 0.31 3.52 2.87
N ALA A 22 -0.09 2.28 2.55
CA ALA A 22 -0.59 1.92 1.22
C ALA A 22 -1.83 2.76 0.83
N ALA A 23 -2.76 2.95 1.76
CA ALA A 23 -3.95 3.78 1.54
C ALA A 23 -3.59 5.23 1.21
N THR A 24 -2.65 5.82 1.96
CA THR A 24 -2.13 7.16 1.67
C THR A 24 -1.48 7.23 0.28
N VAL A 25 -0.68 6.21 -0.08
CA VAL A 25 -0.03 6.11 -1.39
C VAL A 25 -1.05 6.00 -2.52
N LEU A 26 -2.15 5.27 -2.30
CA LEU A 26 -3.25 5.10 -3.25
C LEU A 26 -4.28 6.25 -3.24
N GLY A 27 -4.08 7.28 -2.40
CA GLY A 27 -4.97 8.43 -2.32
C GLY A 27 -6.35 8.14 -1.68
N ILE A 28 -6.47 7.06 -0.90
CA ILE A 28 -7.71 6.66 -0.22
C ILE A 28 -7.59 6.81 1.30
N SER A 29 -8.73 6.86 1.98
CA SER A 29 -8.73 6.95 3.46
C SER A 29 -8.23 5.64 4.09
N ARG A 30 -7.64 5.73 5.28
CA ARG A 30 -7.15 4.56 6.05
C ARG A 30 -8.23 3.51 6.26
N GLY A 31 -9.44 3.94 6.64
CA GLY A 31 -10.58 3.05 6.85
C GLY A 31 -11.03 2.36 5.57
N HIS A 32 -11.03 3.10 4.45
CA HIS A 32 -11.32 2.53 3.14
C HIS A 32 -10.24 1.51 2.73
N GLY A 33 -8.96 1.80 2.98
CA GLY A 33 -7.87 0.85 2.73
C GLY A 33 -8.03 -0.48 3.48
N TYR A 34 -8.40 -0.45 4.76
CA TYR A 34 -8.71 -1.67 5.52
C TYR A 34 -9.94 -2.41 5.00
N ALA A 35 -11.00 -1.67 4.63
CA ALA A 35 -12.21 -2.27 4.09
C ALA A 35 -11.93 -3.01 2.77
N LEU A 36 -11.19 -2.38 1.84
CA LEU A 36 -10.80 -3.00 0.57
C LEU A 36 -9.91 -4.22 0.78
N ALA A 37 -8.91 -4.10 1.66
CA ALA A 37 -8.01 -5.20 1.96
C ALA A 37 -8.74 -6.39 2.59
N GLY A 38 -9.76 -6.15 3.43
CA GLY A 38 -10.56 -7.21 4.04
C GLY A 38 -11.53 -7.89 3.08
N ARG A 39 -11.88 -7.20 1.99
CA ARG A 39 -12.71 -7.73 0.90
C ARG A 39 -11.90 -8.40 -0.21
N GLY A 40 -10.56 -8.33 -0.15
CA GLY A 40 -9.67 -8.82 -1.21
C GLY A 40 -9.62 -7.93 -2.46
N GLU A 41 -10.22 -6.73 -2.42
CA GLU A 41 -10.32 -5.84 -3.58
C GLU A 41 -8.97 -5.21 -3.96
N LEU A 42 -8.05 -5.05 -3.00
CA LEU A 42 -6.68 -4.64 -3.29
C LEU A 42 -5.95 -5.68 -4.14
N GLU A 43 -6.19 -6.97 -3.89
CA GLU A 43 -5.55 -8.05 -4.63
C GLU A 43 -6.08 -8.12 -6.07
N ALA A 44 -7.37 -7.80 -6.26
CA ALA A 44 -8.00 -7.73 -7.58
C ALA A 44 -7.37 -6.65 -8.49
N VAL A 45 -6.82 -5.57 -7.93
CA VAL A 45 -6.09 -4.52 -8.67
C VAL A 45 -4.58 -4.76 -8.72
N GLY A 46 -4.11 -5.95 -8.32
CA GLY A 46 -2.70 -6.33 -8.38
C GLY A 46 -1.86 -5.91 -7.16
N VAL A 47 -2.49 -5.47 -6.07
CA VAL A 47 -1.83 -5.13 -4.79
C VAL A 47 -2.04 -6.25 -3.79
N ARG A 48 -1.03 -7.12 -3.60
CA ARG A 48 -1.15 -8.24 -2.66
C ARG A 48 -1.23 -7.76 -1.21
N VAL A 49 -2.01 -8.48 -0.39
CA VAL A 49 -2.10 -8.22 1.04
C VAL A 49 -1.56 -9.41 1.82
N LEU A 50 -0.37 -9.23 2.41
CA LEU A 50 0.26 -10.24 3.26
C LEU A 50 -0.32 -10.14 4.67
N ARG A 51 -1.09 -11.16 5.07
CA ARG A 51 -1.60 -11.28 6.43
C ARG A 51 -0.65 -12.08 7.31
N LEU A 52 0.10 -11.37 8.15
CA LEU A 52 1.09 -11.91 9.09
C LEU A 52 0.50 -11.89 10.51
N GLY A 53 -0.38 -12.87 10.79
CA GLY A 53 -1.18 -12.91 12.02
C GLY A 53 -2.14 -11.71 12.10
N ALA A 54 -1.95 -10.87 13.11
CA ALA A 54 -2.74 -9.64 13.28
C ALA A 54 -2.27 -8.47 12.40
N ARG A 55 -1.08 -8.56 11.79
CA ARG A 55 -0.50 -7.47 11.00
C ARG A 55 -0.75 -7.69 9.51
N TRP A 56 -1.14 -6.62 8.84
CA TRP A 56 -1.35 -6.62 7.40
C TRP A 56 -0.26 -5.80 6.74
N ARG A 57 0.39 -6.37 5.74
CA ARG A 57 1.51 -5.77 5.02
C ARG A 57 1.25 -5.81 3.52
N VAL A 58 1.63 -4.75 2.84
CA VAL A 58 1.52 -4.61 1.39
C VAL A 58 2.93 -4.56 0.81
N PRO A 59 3.28 -5.40 -0.18
CA PRO A 59 4.56 -5.29 -0.88
C PRO A 59 4.68 -3.94 -1.58
N THR A 60 5.77 -3.22 -1.30
CA THR A 60 6.02 -1.91 -1.92
C THR A 60 6.17 -2.03 -3.44
N ALA A 61 6.70 -3.15 -3.91
CA ALA A 61 6.83 -3.45 -5.34
C ALA A 61 5.48 -3.45 -6.07
N ASP A 62 4.43 -3.99 -5.45
CA ASP A 62 3.11 -4.04 -6.08
C ASP A 62 2.50 -2.64 -6.15
N LEU A 63 2.69 -1.82 -5.12
CA LEU A 63 2.28 -0.41 -5.14
C LEU A 63 3.00 0.36 -6.25
N ARG A 64 4.33 0.20 -6.37
CA ARG A 64 5.10 0.86 -7.44
C ARG A 64 4.64 0.44 -8.83
N ARG A 65 4.34 -0.85 -9.01
CA ARG A 65 3.82 -1.40 -10.27
C ARG A 65 2.46 -0.81 -10.64
N VAL A 66 1.51 -0.80 -9.71
CA VAL A 66 0.15 -0.29 -9.96
C VAL A 66 0.16 1.22 -10.23
N LEU A 67 1.06 1.95 -9.57
CA LEU A 67 1.26 3.37 -9.81
C LEU A 67 2.06 3.68 -11.10
N GLY A 68 2.59 2.67 -11.78
CA GLY A 68 3.43 2.87 -12.98
C GLY A 68 4.78 3.54 -12.69
N VAL A 69 5.24 3.52 -11.44
CA VAL A 69 6.52 4.09 -10.99
C VAL A 69 7.56 3.02 -10.68
N ASP A 70 7.34 1.80 -11.19
CA ASP A 70 8.34 0.74 -11.10
C ASP A 70 9.59 1.18 -11.85
N THR A 71 10.67 1.39 -11.11
CA THR A 71 11.98 1.68 -11.67
C THR A 71 12.55 0.37 -12.17
N ALA A 72 12.06 -0.09 -13.31
CA ALA A 72 12.75 -1.11 -14.07
C ALA A 72 14.10 -0.53 -14.50
N ALA A 73 15.16 -0.94 -13.79
CA ALA A 73 16.55 -0.88 -14.23
C ALA A 73 16.93 -2.26 -14.74
#